data_AF-A0A964YDE9-F1
#
_entry.id   AF-A0A964YDE9-F1
#
_cell.length_a   1.000
_cell.length_b   1.000
_cell.length_c   1.000
_cell.angle_alpha   90.00
_cell.angle_beta   90.00
_cell.angle_gamma   90.00
#
_symmetry.space_group_name_H-M   'P 1'
#
loop_
_entity.id
_entity.type
_entity.pdbx_description
1 polymer ?
#
loop_
_entity_poly.entity_id
_entity_poly.type
_entity_poly.pdbx_seq_one_letter_code
_entity_poly.pdbx_strand_id
1 'polypeptide(L)'
;MLPTSYYSAIIQFSQPLLLTTLSFASFGLALFLTPSIQPINFSIHWIAPAQAQTFNDEQIKSYASALIEIESLRQSILKEMAGKIGETTIPGLRCDDPKFLDAFPTSARGVAKKYCDLSKEIVEEKYKLTPELFNKITIELSRDQGLKGRIQDAMRRLSSERKP
;
A
#
# COMPACT_ATOMS: atom_id res chain seq x y z
N MET A 1 -19.99 5.90 -10.67
CA MET A 1 -18.58 5.97 -11.08
C MET A 1 -17.76 6.23 -9.82
N LEU A 2 -16.90 5.29 -9.43
CA LEU A 2 -16.02 5.44 -8.27
C LEU A 2 -14.74 6.16 -8.74
N PRO A 3 -14.19 7.10 -7.95
CA PRO A 3 -13.05 7.91 -8.38
C PRO A 3 -11.79 7.05 -8.58
N THR A 4 -10.98 7.44 -9.57
CA THR A 4 -9.77 6.76 -10.07
C THR A 4 -8.74 6.38 -8.99
N SER A 5 -8.80 7.03 -7.82
CA SER A 5 -7.91 6.78 -6.69
C SER A 5 -8.17 5.46 -5.94
N TYR A 6 -9.29 4.78 -6.18
CA TYR A 6 -9.64 3.52 -5.48
C TYR A 6 -8.70 2.36 -5.80
N TYR A 7 -7.98 2.42 -6.92
CA TYR A 7 -7.18 1.31 -7.44
C TYR A 7 -5.68 1.57 -7.44
N SER A 8 -5.26 2.83 -7.24
CA SER A 8 -3.84 3.18 -7.14
C SER A 8 -3.18 2.61 -5.88
N ALA A 9 -3.94 2.42 -4.79
CA ALA A 9 -3.47 1.83 -3.53
C ALA A 9 -2.89 0.42 -3.70
N ILE A 10 -3.51 -0.34 -4.60
CA ILE A 10 -3.30 -1.78 -4.76
C ILE A 10 -2.02 -2.04 -5.58
N ILE A 11 -1.61 -1.09 -6.41
CA ILE A 11 -0.43 -1.20 -7.28
C ILE A 11 0.87 -1.06 -6.48
N GLN A 12 0.86 -0.38 -5.33
CA GLN A 12 2.10 0.09 -4.68
C GLN A 12 2.68 -0.86 -3.61
N PHE A 13 2.04 -1.99 -3.33
CA PHE A 13 2.54 -3.02 -2.40
C PHE A 13 3.42 -4.10 -3.06
N SER A 14 3.88 -3.88 -4.29
CA SER A 14 4.96 -4.68 -4.88
C SER A 14 6.27 -4.36 -4.16
N GLN A 15 6.68 -5.23 -3.24
CA GLN A 15 7.97 -5.15 -2.55
C GLN A 15 9.13 -5.01 -3.56
N PRO A 16 10.07 -4.07 -3.39
CA PRO A 16 11.33 -4.15 -4.11
C PRO A 16 12.15 -5.32 -3.54
N LEU A 17 12.46 -6.30 -4.38
CA LEU A 17 13.47 -7.32 -4.10
C LEU A 17 14.81 -6.61 -3.84
N LEU A 18 15.17 -6.45 -2.56
CA LEU A 18 16.51 -6.02 -2.17
C LEU A 18 17.47 -7.17 -2.41
N LEU A 19 18.17 -7.13 -3.55
CA LEU A 19 19.39 -7.89 -3.78
C LEU A 19 20.47 -7.36 -2.82
N THR A 20 20.61 -8.00 -1.66
CA THR A 20 21.71 -7.71 -0.73
C THR A 20 22.97 -8.40 -1.21
N THR A 21 23.87 -7.66 -1.87
CA THR A 21 25.24 -8.13 -2.10
C THR A 21 26.03 -8.01 -0.80
N LEU A 22 26.36 -9.15 -0.20
CA LEU A 22 27.38 -9.25 0.84
C LEU A 22 28.75 -8.94 0.23
N SER A 23 29.47 -7.97 0.80
CA SER A 23 30.91 -7.84 0.61
C SER A 23 31.57 -7.56 1.95
N PHE A 24 32.54 -8.42 2.27
CA PHE A 24 33.30 -8.46 3.53
C PHE A 24 34.57 -7.59 3.44
N ALA A 25 34.92 -6.98 4.58
CA ALA A 25 36.23 -6.46 5.05
C ALA A 25 36.90 -5.32 4.22
N SER A 26 37.44 -4.24 4.80
CA SER A 26 38.42 -4.22 5.88
C SER A 26 38.48 -2.89 6.64
N PHE A 27 39.06 -2.97 7.84
CA PHE A 27 39.38 -1.90 8.79
C PHE A 27 40.25 -0.76 8.22
N GLY A 28 39.97 0.47 8.67
CA GLY A 28 40.86 1.62 8.55
C GLY A 28 40.64 2.57 9.72
N LEU A 29 41.41 2.41 10.81
CA LEU A 29 41.48 3.37 11.91
C LEU A 29 42.43 4.51 11.51
N ALA A 30 41.87 5.67 11.18
CA ALA A 30 42.63 6.92 11.11
C ALA A 30 42.02 7.92 12.11
N LEU A 31 42.72 8.12 13.23
CA LEU A 31 42.43 9.16 14.21
C LEU A 31 42.87 10.51 13.64
N PHE A 32 41.94 11.28 13.11
CA PHE A 32 42.15 12.69 12.77
C PHE A 32 41.42 13.58 13.80
N LEU A 33 42.21 14.24 14.66
CA LEU A 33 41.78 15.33 15.53
C LEU A 33 42.04 16.67 14.82
N THR A 34 41.00 17.37 14.36
CA THR A 34 41.04 18.83 14.07
C THR A 34 39.61 19.43 14.26
N PRO A 35 39.41 20.76 14.39
CA PRO A 35 38.89 21.39 15.60
C PRO A 35 37.41 21.83 15.50
N SER A 36 36.88 22.18 16.67
CA SER A 36 35.59 22.83 16.92
C SER A 36 35.30 24.04 16.01
N ILE A 37 34.19 23.97 15.27
CA ILE A 37 33.52 25.12 14.66
C ILE A 37 32.10 25.19 15.24
N GLN A 38 31.76 26.31 15.89
CA GLN A 38 30.40 26.76 16.18
C GLN A 38 30.19 28.12 15.50
N PRO A 39 28.96 28.64 15.35
CA PRO A 39 27.68 28.01 15.03
C PRO A 39 27.05 28.67 13.77
N ILE A 40 26.06 28.03 13.14
CA ILE A 40 25.08 28.77 12.33
C ILE A 40 23.68 28.33 12.78
N ASN A 41 22.98 29.26 13.41
CA ASN A 41 21.54 29.18 13.60
C ASN A 41 20.88 29.12 12.22
N PHE A 42 20.35 27.95 11.87
CA PHE A 42 19.37 27.86 10.79
C PHE A 42 18.00 27.65 11.43
N SER A 43 17.28 28.74 11.59
CA SER A 43 15.86 28.73 11.92
C SER A 43 15.10 28.13 10.74
N ILE A 44 14.80 26.83 10.77
CA ILE A 44 13.73 26.30 9.92
C ILE A 44 12.43 26.42 10.69
N HIS A 45 11.79 27.54 10.44
CA HIS A 45 10.37 27.72 10.63
C HIS A 45 9.63 26.80 9.65
N TRP A 46 9.05 25.72 10.16
CA TRP A 46 7.86 25.14 9.52
C TRP A 46 6.66 25.49 10.40
N ILE A 47 6.13 26.71 10.27
CA ILE A 47 4.69 26.87 10.47
C ILE A 47 4.04 26.23 9.26
N ALA A 48 3.67 24.98 9.44
CA ALA A 48 2.29 24.59 9.19
C ALA A 48 1.96 23.56 10.26
N PRO A 49 0.91 23.76 11.10
CA PRO A 49 0.11 22.60 11.41
C PRO A 49 -0.41 22.17 10.03
N ALA A 50 0.29 21.25 9.37
CA ALA A 50 -0.42 20.36 8.47
C ALA A 50 -1.55 19.86 9.35
N GLN A 51 -2.79 20.25 9.03
CA GLN A 51 -3.93 19.59 9.62
C GLN A 51 -3.86 18.19 9.05
N ALA A 52 -2.97 17.37 9.63
CA ALA A 52 -2.91 15.95 9.41
C ALA A 52 -4.33 15.54 9.67
N GLN A 53 -4.99 15.07 8.62
CA GLN A 53 -6.35 14.59 8.78
C GLN A 53 -6.24 13.46 9.77
N THR A 54 -6.66 13.68 11.01
CA THR A 54 -6.43 12.71 12.07
C THR A 54 -7.36 11.55 11.83
N PHE A 55 -6.88 10.54 11.11
CA PHE A 55 -7.56 9.25 11.03
C PHE A 55 -7.50 8.61 12.40
N ASN A 56 -8.66 8.22 12.92
CA ASN A 56 -8.74 7.57 14.23
C ASN A 56 -8.27 6.11 14.15
N ASP A 57 -8.03 5.49 15.30
CA ASP A 57 -7.45 4.14 15.35
C ASP A 57 -8.39 3.07 14.77
N GLU A 58 -9.70 3.26 14.85
CA GLU A 58 -10.69 2.37 14.24
C GLU A 58 -10.64 2.43 12.71
N GLN A 59 -10.58 3.64 12.13
CA GLN A 59 -10.42 3.84 10.70
C GLN A 59 -9.13 3.21 10.17
N ILE A 60 -8.03 3.36 10.92
CA ILE A 60 -6.75 2.73 10.59
C ILE A 60 -6.84 1.22 10.66
N LYS A 61 -7.47 0.67 11.71
CA LYS A 61 -7.66 -0.78 11.86
C LYS A 61 -8.52 -1.35 10.73
N SER A 62 -9.64 -0.70 10.41
CA SER A 62 -10.52 -1.11 9.31
C SER A 62 -9.79 -1.05 7.97
N TYR A 63 -9.04 0.04 7.71
CA TYR A 63 -8.27 0.19 6.48
C TYR A 63 -7.18 -0.88 6.35
N ALA A 64 -6.39 -1.10 7.41
CA ALA A 64 -5.35 -2.13 7.45
C ALA A 64 -5.93 -3.53 7.25
N SER A 65 -7.09 -3.81 7.85
CA SER A 65 -7.77 -5.10 7.71
C SER A 65 -8.28 -5.32 6.29
N ALA A 66 -8.91 -4.30 5.69
CA ALA A 66 -9.36 -4.32 4.29
C ALA A 66 -8.17 -4.56 3.34
N LEU A 67 -7.05 -3.88 3.56
CA LEU A 67 -5.87 -4.01 2.71
C LEU A 67 -5.27 -5.42 2.74
N ILE A 68 -5.19 -6.05 3.91
CA ILE A 68 -4.69 -7.44 4.04
C ILE A 68 -5.60 -8.41 3.27
N GLU A 69 -6.92 -8.24 3.38
CA GLU A 69 -7.87 -9.15 2.73
C GLU A 69 -7.95 -8.94 1.21
N ILE A 70 -7.94 -7.68 0.76
CA ILE A 70 -7.89 -7.34 -0.66
C ILE A 70 -6.60 -7.87 -1.30
N GLU A 71 -5.47 -7.83 -0.61
CA GLU A 71 -4.22 -8.42 -1.10
C GLU A 71 -4.33 -9.94 -1.24
N SER A 72 -4.91 -10.62 -0.25
CA SER A 72 -5.17 -12.07 -0.33
C SER A 72 -6.10 -12.41 -1.51
N LEU A 73 -7.18 -11.65 -1.67
CA LEU A 73 -8.10 -11.77 -2.80
C LEU A 73 -7.38 -11.54 -4.13
N ARG A 74 -6.54 -10.51 -4.23
CA ARG A 74 -5.77 -10.18 -5.44
C ARG A 74 -4.90 -11.35 -5.87
N GLN A 75 -4.15 -11.95 -4.94
CA GLN A 75 -3.30 -13.11 -5.23
C GLN A 75 -4.11 -14.30 -5.72
N SER A 76 -5.26 -14.59 -5.10
CA SER A 76 -6.17 -15.65 -5.52
C SER A 76 -6.69 -15.41 -6.94
N ILE A 77 -7.12 -14.19 -7.25
CA ILE A 77 -7.66 -13.81 -8.55
C ILE A 77 -6.59 -13.90 -9.65
N LEU A 78 -5.38 -13.39 -9.40
CA LEU A 78 -4.31 -13.45 -10.40
C LEU A 78 -3.94 -14.89 -10.73
N LYS A 79 -3.93 -15.78 -9.73
CA LYS A 79 -3.74 -17.22 -9.96
C LYS A 79 -4.86 -17.83 -10.80
N GLU A 80 -6.12 -17.48 -10.51
CA GLU A 80 -7.26 -17.95 -11.30
C GLU A 80 -7.18 -17.46 -12.75
N MET A 81 -6.89 -16.17 -12.96
CA MET A 81 -6.76 -15.60 -14.29
C MET A 81 -5.61 -16.26 -15.07
N ALA A 82 -4.47 -16.51 -14.43
CA ALA A 82 -3.30 -17.15 -15.06
C ALA A 82 -3.66 -18.54 -15.60
N GLY A 83 -4.43 -19.31 -14.83
CA GLY A 83 -4.96 -20.61 -15.26
C GLY A 83 -5.94 -20.52 -16.43
N LYS A 84 -6.61 -19.38 -16.66
CA LYS A 84 -7.58 -19.20 -17.75
C LYS A 84 -6.98 -18.68 -19.04
N ILE A 85 -5.93 -17.86 -18.98
CA ILE A 85 -5.33 -17.24 -20.17
C ILE A 85 -4.01 -17.89 -20.58
N GLY A 86 -3.44 -18.76 -19.73
CA GLY A 86 -2.18 -19.43 -20.01
C GLY A 86 -0.95 -18.50 -19.93
N GLU A 87 -1.11 -17.31 -19.35
CA GLU A 87 -0.03 -16.34 -19.15
C GLU A 87 0.49 -16.40 -17.72
N THR A 88 1.80 -16.21 -17.57
CA THR A 88 2.48 -16.16 -16.27
C THR A 88 2.49 -14.76 -15.67
N THR A 89 2.25 -13.73 -16.48
CA THR A 89 2.26 -12.33 -16.05
C THR A 89 0.96 -11.67 -16.43
N ILE A 90 0.21 -11.24 -15.42
CA ILE A 90 -1.07 -10.57 -15.62
C ILE A 90 -0.88 -9.10 -15.26
N PRO A 91 -1.22 -8.16 -16.14
CA PRO A 91 -1.17 -6.75 -15.80
C PRO A 91 -2.08 -6.50 -14.59
N GLY A 92 -1.65 -5.64 -13.67
CA GLY A 92 -2.34 -5.44 -12.38
C GLY A 92 -3.82 -5.07 -12.55
N LEU A 93 -4.66 -5.30 -11.55
CA LEU A 93 -6.11 -5.11 -11.68
C LEU A 93 -6.50 -3.65 -11.43
N ARG A 94 -6.93 -2.95 -12.49
CA ARG A 94 -7.44 -1.57 -12.43
C ARG A 94 -8.94 -1.56 -12.62
N CYS A 95 -9.70 -1.36 -11.55
CA CYS A 95 -11.16 -1.25 -11.70
C CYS A 95 -11.69 0.18 -11.70
N ASP A 96 -10.80 1.17 -11.75
CA ASP A 96 -11.12 2.55 -12.09
C ASP A 96 -11.29 2.73 -13.59
N ASP A 97 -10.73 1.81 -14.37
CA ASP A 97 -10.66 1.90 -15.81
C ASP A 97 -11.42 0.72 -16.45
N PRO A 98 -12.70 0.90 -16.82
CA PRO A 98 -13.47 -0.14 -17.50
C PRO A 98 -12.78 -0.63 -18.78
N LYS A 99 -12.08 0.26 -19.51
CA LYS A 99 -11.36 -0.12 -20.73
C LYS A 99 -10.19 -1.04 -20.43
N PHE A 100 -9.54 -0.85 -19.29
CA PHE A 100 -8.51 -1.77 -18.82
C PHE A 100 -9.07 -3.17 -18.56
N LEU A 101 -10.26 -3.26 -17.95
CA LEU A 101 -10.92 -4.55 -17.73
C LEU A 101 -11.37 -5.20 -19.05
N ASP A 102 -11.84 -4.39 -19.99
CA ASP A 102 -12.29 -4.87 -21.30
C ASP A 102 -11.16 -5.44 -22.16
N ALA A 103 -9.93 -4.97 -21.94
CA ALA A 103 -8.72 -5.44 -22.61
C ALA A 103 -8.35 -6.89 -22.26
N PHE A 104 -8.84 -7.44 -21.13
CA PHE A 104 -8.65 -8.85 -20.84
C PHE A 104 -9.45 -9.75 -21.80
N PRO A 105 -8.94 -10.95 -22.12
CA PRO A 105 -9.71 -11.97 -22.81
C PRO A 105 -11.04 -12.24 -22.11
N THR A 106 -12.08 -12.58 -22.87
CA THR A 106 -13.43 -12.83 -22.32
C THR A 106 -13.43 -13.84 -21.16
N SER A 107 -12.56 -14.85 -21.21
CA SER A 107 -12.37 -15.85 -20.14
C SER A 107 -11.85 -15.25 -18.82
N ALA A 108 -11.08 -14.17 -18.87
CA ALA A 108 -10.49 -13.50 -17.71
C ALA A 108 -11.24 -12.23 -17.27
N ARG A 109 -11.98 -11.58 -18.17
CA ARG A 109 -12.75 -10.36 -17.88
C ARG A 109 -13.74 -10.55 -16.74
N GLY A 110 -14.45 -11.67 -16.72
CA GLY A 110 -15.40 -11.99 -15.63
C GLY A 110 -14.70 -12.13 -14.27
N VAL A 111 -13.50 -12.71 -14.25
CA VAL A 111 -12.69 -12.86 -13.03
C VAL A 111 -12.15 -11.51 -12.55
N ALA A 112 -11.70 -10.66 -13.48
CA ALA A 112 -11.27 -9.30 -13.17
C ALA A 112 -12.43 -8.47 -12.59
N LYS A 113 -13.64 -8.53 -13.18
CA LYS A 113 -14.83 -7.85 -12.64
C LYS A 113 -15.19 -8.36 -11.24
N LYS A 114 -15.14 -9.68 -11.02
CA LYS A 114 -15.37 -10.30 -9.71
C LYS A 114 -14.42 -9.74 -8.64
N TYR A 115 -13.14 -9.56 -8.96
CA TYR A 115 -12.19 -8.94 -8.04
C TYR A 115 -12.62 -7.54 -7.60
N CYS A 116 -13.09 -6.73 -8.55
CA CYS A 116 -13.52 -5.37 -8.29
C CYS A 116 -14.75 -5.31 -7.41
N ASP A 117 -15.74 -6.15 -7.70
CA ASP A 117 -16.98 -6.26 -6.93
C ASP A 117 -16.70 -6.72 -5.48
N LEU A 118 -15.89 -7.77 -5.32
CA LEU A 118 -15.51 -8.28 -3.99
C LEU A 118 -14.62 -7.31 -3.21
N SER A 119 -13.69 -6.62 -3.87
CA SER A 119 -12.86 -5.60 -3.20
C SER A 119 -13.73 -4.46 -2.68
N LYS A 120 -14.79 -4.09 -3.41
CA LYS A 120 -15.77 -3.11 -2.96
C LYS A 120 -16.56 -3.60 -1.74
N GLU A 121 -17.04 -4.84 -1.78
CA GLU A 121 -17.75 -5.46 -0.65
C GLU A 121 -16.87 -5.54 0.61
N ILE A 122 -15.59 -5.88 0.47
CA ILE A 122 -14.65 -5.89 1.61
C ILE A 122 -14.56 -4.51 2.26
N VAL A 123 -14.41 -3.44 1.46
CA VAL A 123 -14.29 -2.07 2.00
C VAL A 123 -15.60 -1.59 2.63
N GLU A 124 -16.70 -1.66 1.88
CA GLU A 124 -17.97 -1.05 2.28
C GLU A 124 -18.73 -1.92 3.28
N GLU A 125 -18.88 -3.21 3.00
CA GLU A 125 -19.76 -4.08 3.77
C GLU A 125 -19.06 -4.73 4.95
N LYS A 126 -17.83 -5.19 4.76
CA LYS A 126 -17.12 -5.90 5.83
C LYS A 126 -16.44 -4.96 6.81
N TYR A 127 -15.71 -3.96 6.31
CA TYR A 127 -14.93 -3.05 7.14
C TYR A 127 -15.58 -1.67 7.35
N LYS A 128 -16.79 -1.48 6.82
CA LYS A 128 -17.63 -0.30 7.05
C LYS A 128 -16.92 1.02 6.74
N LEU A 129 -16.06 1.00 5.72
CA LEU A 129 -15.40 2.19 5.18
C LEU A 129 -16.18 2.69 3.97
N THR A 130 -16.40 4.00 3.90
CA THR A 130 -16.85 4.59 2.63
C THR A 130 -15.71 4.57 1.61
N PRO A 131 -16.00 4.48 0.30
CA PRO A 131 -14.96 4.57 -0.73
C PRO A 131 -14.14 5.86 -0.64
N GLU A 132 -14.79 6.98 -0.31
CA GLU A 132 -14.09 8.25 -0.11
C GLU A 132 -13.10 8.20 1.04
N LEU A 133 -13.47 7.61 2.18
CA LEU A 133 -12.57 7.48 3.31
C LEU A 133 -11.40 6.53 3.00
N PHE A 134 -11.68 5.39 2.38
CA PHE A 134 -10.65 4.45 1.94
C PHE A 134 -9.63 5.14 1.02
N ASN A 135 -10.12 5.83 -0.01
CA ASN A 135 -9.29 6.54 -0.98
C ASN A 135 -8.49 7.68 -0.34
N LYS A 136 -9.11 8.39 0.60
CA LYS A 136 -8.46 9.47 1.32
C LYS A 136 -7.28 8.95 2.15
N ILE A 137 -7.46 7.85 2.88
CA ILE A 137 -6.37 7.19 3.61
C ILE A 137 -5.28 6.72 2.63
N THR A 138 -5.66 6.12 1.50
CA THR A 138 -4.74 5.72 0.44
C THR A 138 -3.88 6.87 -0.08
N ILE A 139 -4.48 8.03 -0.39
CA ILE A 139 -3.76 9.19 -0.91
C ILE A 139 -2.78 9.72 0.13
N GLU A 140 -3.24 9.86 1.37
CA GLU A 140 -2.45 10.42 2.47
C GLU A 140 -1.29 9.51 2.91
N LEU A 141 -1.39 8.18 2.71
CA LEU A 141 -0.28 7.24 2.96
C LEU A 141 1.03 7.61 2.25
N SER A 142 0.94 8.25 1.07
CA SER A 142 2.13 8.69 0.31
C SER A 142 2.77 9.96 0.87
N ARG A 143 2.01 10.74 1.65
CA ARG A 143 2.37 12.09 2.11
C ARG A 143 2.69 12.13 3.60
N ASP A 144 2.06 11.28 4.39
CA ASP A 144 2.16 11.25 5.86
C ASP A 144 2.89 9.98 6.32
N GLN A 145 4.15 10.15 6.73
CA GLN A 145 4.97 9.05 7.26
C GLN A 145 4.46 8.54 8.62
N GLY A 146 3.82 9.40 9.42
CA GLY A 146 3.21 9.00 10.69
C GLY A 146 2.00 8.10 10.48
N LEU A 147 1.13 8.46 9.53
CA LEU A 147 0.01 7.60 9.09
C LEU A 147 0.51 6.27 8.55
N LYS A 148 1.54 6.28 7.70
CA LYS A 148 2.16 5.07 7.16
C LYS A 148 2.64 4.13 8.27
N GLY A 149 3.35 4.68 9.26
CA GLY A 149 3.78 3.91 10.44
C GLY A 149 2.62 3.28 11.20
N ARG A 150 1.56 4.06 11.49
CA ARG A 150 0.37 3.57 12.19
C ARG A 150 -0.35 2.44 11.44
N ILE A 151 -0.48 2.54 10.12
CA ILE A 151 -1.07 1.49 9.29
C ILE A 151 -0.19 0.23 9.26
N GLN A 152 1.13 0.38 9.11
CA GLN A 152 2.06 -0.75 9.15
C GLN A 152 2.02 -1.48 10.50
N ASP A 153 1.94 -0.74 11.61
CA ASP A 153 1.80 -1.31 12.95
C ASP A 153 0.48 -2.06 13.11
N ALA A 154 -0.62 -1.48 12.65
CA ALA A 154 -1.92 -2.16 12.65
C ALA A 154 -1.87 -3.46 11.84
N MET A 155 -1.29 -3.43 10.63
CA MET A 155 -1.15 -4.63 9.79
C MET A 155 -0.31 -5.73 10.47
N ARG A 156 0.80 -5.36 11.14
CA ARG A 156 1.62 -6.32 11.89
C ARG A 156 0.84 -6.98 13.02
N ARG A 157 0.12 -6.20 13.83
CA ARG A 157 -0.71 -6.70 14.94
C ARG A 157 -1.78 -7.67 14.43
N LEU A 158 -2.55 -7.25 13.42
CA LEU A 158 -3.59 -8.06 12.79
C LEU A 158 -3.05 -9.37 12.19
N SER A 159 -1.81 -9.37 11.68
CA SER A 159 -1.19 -10.57 11.12
C SER A 159 -0.71 -11.53 12.19
N SER A 160 -0.21 -11.02 13.32
CA SER A 160 0.16 -11.87 14.46
C SER A 160 -1.06 -12.53 15.11
N GLU A 161 -2.20 -11.85 15.13
CA GLU A 161 -3.46 -12.39 15.68
C GLU A 161 -4.08 -13.48 14.81
N ARG A 162 -3.78 -13.51 13.50
CA ARG A 162 -4.29 -14.54 12.57
C ARG A 162 -3.45 -15.80 12.51
N LYS A 163 -2.27 -15.83 13.14
CA LYS A 163 -1.42 -17.01 13.15
C LYS A 163 -2.02 -18.03 14.15
N PRO A 164 -2.34 -19.26 13.72
CA PRO A 164 -2.90 -20.28 14.61
C PRO A 164 -1.91 -20.70 15.70
#